data_AF-A0A9P8EYV6-F1
#
_entry.id   AF-A0A9P8EYV6-F1
#
_cell.length_a   1.000
_cell.length_b   1.000
_cell.length_c   1.000
_cell.angle_alpha   90.00
_cell.angle_beta   90.00
_cell.angle_gamma   90.00
#
_symmetry.space_group_name_H-M   'P 1'
#
loop_
_entity.id
_entity.type
_entity.pdbx_description
1 polymer ?
#
loop_
_entity_poly.entity_id
_entity_poly.type
_entity_poly.pdbx_seq_one_letter_code
_entity_poly.pdbx_strand_id
1 'polypeptide(L)'
;MRSLVEARESWQSLQTHKSLADLKEAIRSENEPDSLTKSRSLLWKIFLLFEGLDQSEWLQRSADSRSAYASVRSHLLRGLEHPEEVLGSNLDPLSEDTE
;
A
#
# COMPACT_ATOMS: atom_id res chain seq x y z
N MET A 1 -4.41 -18.51 4.09
CA MET A 1 -3.88 -17.50 5.04
C MET A 1 -2.85 -18.20 5.92
N ARG A 2 -1.74 -17.54 6.27
CA ARG A 2 -0.73 -18.15 7.16
C ARG A 2 -1.31 -18.38 8.55
N SER A 3 -0.79 -19.38 9.25
CA SER A 3 -1.16 -19.60 10.64
C SER A 3 -0.70 -18.44 11.51
N LEU A 4 -1.36 -18.24 12.66
CA LEU A 4 -0.97 -17.23 13.63
C LEU A 4 0.44 -17.50 14.19
N VAL A 5 0.84 -18.77 14.27
CA VAL A 5 2.16 -19.20 14.74
C VAL A 5 3.25 -18.71 13.77
N GLU A 6 3.14 -19.05 12.48
CA GLU A 6 4.10 -18.61 11.46
C GLU A 6 4.16 -17.07 11.37
N ALA A 7 3.02 -16.40 11.51
CA ALA A 7 2.96 -14.95 11.52
C ALA A 7 3.75 -14.37 12.71
N ARG A 8 3.58 -14.94 13.91
CA ARG A 8 4.30 -14.54 15.12
C ARG A 8 5.81 -14.79 15.01
N GLU A 9 6.22 -15.95 14.48
CA GLU A 9 7.64 -16.27 14.26
C GLU A 9 8.28 -15.26 13.30
N SER A 10 7.64 -14.98 12.16
CA SER A 10 8.13 -13.98 11.21
C SER A 10 8.22 -12.58 11.82
N TRP A 11 7.26 -12.25 12.70
CA TRP A 11 7.26 -10.98 13.42
C TRP A 11 8.42 -10.90 14.41
N GLN A 12 8.69 -11.96 15.17
CA GLN A 12 9.81 -12.02 16.11
C GLN A 12 11.16 -11.94 15.39
N SER A 13 11.32 -12.66 14.27
CA SER A 13 12.52 -12.59 13.43
C SER A 13 12.76 -11.14 12.96
N LEU A 14 11.72 -10.46 12.48
CA LEU A 14 11.79 -9.06 12.07
C LEU A 14 12.30 -8.11 13.17
N GLN A 15 11.92 -8.32 14.44
CA GLN A 15 12.34 -7.47 15.56
C GLN A 15 13.86 -7.55 15.83
N THR A 16 14.55 -8.56 15.30
CA THR A 16 16.00 -8.72 15.50
C THR A 16 16.82 -7.75 14.64
N HIS A 17 16.24 -7.22 13.56
CA HIS A 17 16.91 -6.28 12.66
C HIS A 17 16.75 -4.84 13.13
N LYS A 18 17.86 -4.09 13.13
CA LYS A 18 17.89 -2.70 13.63
C LYS A 18 17.86 -1.67 12.51
N SER A 19 18.24 -2.05 11.30
CA SER A 19 18.24 -1.18 10.14
C SER A 19 17.63 -1.87 8.91
N LEU A 20 17.18 -1.05 7.95
CA LEU A 20 16.74 -1.57 6.65
C LEU A 20 17.89 -2.20 5.86
N ALA A 21 19.13 -1.79 6.09
CA ALA A 21 20.30 -2.38 5.44
C ALA A 21 20.51 -3.81 5.95
N ASP A 22 20.49 -4.00 7.28
CA ASP A 22 20.62 -5.31 7.93
C ASP A 22 19.52 -6.26 7.45
N LEU A 23 18.28 -5.77 7.38
CA LEU A 23 17.14 -6.54 6.90
C LEU A 23 17.31 -6.95 5.42
N LYS A 24 17.80 -6.03 4.57
CA LYS A 24 18.08 -6.34 3.15
C LYS A 24 19.19 -7.35 2.99
N GLU A 25 20.25 -7.26 3.79
CA GLU A 25 21.35 -8.23 3.76
C GLU A 25 20.89 -9.61 4.23
N ALA A 26 20.14 -9.69 5.32
CA ALA A 26 19.58 -10.94 5.82
C ALA A 26 18.77 -11.68 4.74
N ILE A 27 17.83 -10.97 4.10
CA ILE A 27 16.99 -11.51 3.02
C ILE A 27 17.83 -11.95 1.80
N ARG A 28 18.92 -11.24 1.49
CA ARG A 28 19.80 -11.59 0.35
C ARG A 28 20.69 -12.78 0.64
N SER A 29 21.09 -12.97 1.89
CA SER A 29 21.99 -14.04 2.34
C SER A 29 21.29 -15.38 2.54
N GLU A 30 19.96 -15.39 2.61
CA GLU A 30 19.14 -16.59 2.76
C GLU A 30 19.14 -17.44 1.48
N ASN A 31 19.71 -18.65 1.57
CA ASN A 31 19.67 -19.66 0.51
C ASN A 31 18.32 -20.40 0.44
N GLU A 32 17.57 -20.45 1.56
CA GLU A 32 16.21 -20.97 1.62
C GLU A 32 15.26 -19.92 2.19
N PRO A 33 13.98 -19.87 1.74
CA PRO A 33 13.04 -18.86 2.20
C PRO A 33 12.64 -19.07 3.66
N ASP A 34 13.20 -18.25 4.56
CA ASP A 34 12.84 -18.21 5.97
C ASP A 34 11.39 -17.72 6.19
N SER A 35 10.88 -17.90 7.42
CA SER A 35 9.60 -17.35 7.88
C SER A 35 9.44 -15.85 7.55
N LEU A 36 10.54 -15.09 7.60
CA LEU A 36 10.56 -13.67 7.27
C LEU A 36 10.36 -13.42 5.78
N THR A 37 11.06 -14.18 4.92
CA THR A 37 10.91 -14.10 3.47
C THR A 37 9.52 -14.54 3.02
N LYS A 38 8.85 -15.44 3.76
CA LYS A 38 7.43 -15.77 3.54
C LYS A 38 6.50 -14.58 3.80
N SER A 39 6.92 -13.60 4.62
CA SER A 39 6.24 -12.33 4.94
C SER A 39 6.39 -11.23 3.88
N ARG A 40 6.41 -11.59 2.59
CA ARG A 40 6.59 -10.65 1.46
C ARG A 40 5.73 -9.38 1.55
N SER A 41 4.43 -9.50 1.79
CA SER A 41 3.53 -8.33 1.85
C SER A 41 3.92 -7.30 2.92
N LEU A 42 4.46 -7.77 4.05
CA LEU A 42 4.99 -6.91 5.11
C LEU A 42 6.32 -6.30 4.68
N LEU A 43 7.25 -7.10 4.15
CA LEU A 43 8.55 -6.63 3.67
C LEU A 43 8.42 -5.54 2.59
N TRP A 44 7.51 -5.71 1.63
CA TRP A 44 7.25 -4.71 0.61
C TRP A 44 6.71 -3.40 1.20
N LYS A 45 5.83 -3.47 2.22
CA LYS A 45 5.37 -2.26 2.93
C LYS A 45 6.51 -1.59 3.70
N ILE A 46 7.36 -2.36 4.36
CA ILE A 46 8.54 -1.82 5.05
C ILE A 46 9.46 -1.08 4.06
N PHE A 47 9.73 -1.65 2.90
CA PHE A 47 10.65 -1.04 1.94
C PHE A 47 10.06 0.09 1.12
N LEU A 48 8.76 0.06 0.78
CA LEU A 48 8.16 1.03 -0.14
C LEU A 48 7.22 2.04 0.53
N LEU A 49 6.64 1.72 1.68
CA LEU A 49 5.64 2.57 2.33
C LEU A 49 6.18 3.18 3.63
N PHE A 50 6.75 2.35 4.50
CA PHE A 50 7.24 2.80 5.80
C PHE A 50 8.66 3.35 5.71
N GLU A 51 9.47 2.82 4.81
CA GLU A 51 10.87 3.21 4.59
C GLU A 51 11.69 3.23 5.89
N GLY A 52 11.30 2.40 6.86
CA GLY A 52 11.90 2.34 8.18
C GLY A 52 11.34 1.20 9.02
N LEU A 53 12.01 0.93 10.14
CA LEU A 53 11.63 -0.11 11.11
C LEU A 53 10.91 0.43 12.36
N ASP A 54 10.67 1.74 12.41
CA ASP A 54 9.90 2.34 13.50
C ASP A 54 8.40 2.01 13.38
N GLN A 55 7.99 1.00 14.14
CA GLN A 55 6.62 0.50 14.17
C GLN A 55 5.61 1.53 14.68
N SER A 56 6.04 2.53 15.44
CA SER A 56 5.15 3.59 15.93
C SER A 56 4.55 4.40 14.78
N GLU A 57 5.27 4.54 13.68
CA GLU A 57 4.83 5.28 12.49
C GLU A 57 4.01 4.43 11.50
N TRP A 58 4.12 3.09 11.56
CA TRP A 58 3.57 2.21 10.52
C TRP A 58 2.04 2.30 10.42
N LEU A 59 1.36 2.38 11.57
CA LEU A 59 -0.10 2.46 11.59
C LEU A 59 -0.57 3.77 10.96
N GLN A 60 0.04 4.88 11.36
CA GLN A 60 -0.28 6.22 10.85
C GLN A 60 0.01 6.31 9.34
N ARG A 61 1.22 5.96 8.90
CA ARG A 61 1.58 5.96 7.47
C ARG A 61 0.66 5.07 6.63
N SER A 62 0.22 3.92 7.16
CA SER A 62 -0.73 3.07 6.46
C SER A 62 -2.13 3.68 6.37
N ALA A 63 -2.58 4.43 7.38
CA ALA A 63 -3.87 5.11 7.36
C ALA A 63 -3.84 6.29 6.37
N ASP A 64 -2.76 7.08 6.40
CA ASP A 64 -2.56 8.23 5.52
C ASP A 64 -2.50 7.79 4.06
N SER A 65 -1.72 6.77 3.74
CA SER A 65 -1.61 6.24 2.37
C SER A 65 -2.95 5.73 1.83
N ARG A 66 -3.74 5.03 2.66
CA ARG A 66 -5.08 4.56 2.26
C ARG A 66 -6.05 5.71 2.04
N SER A 67 -6.00 6.72 2.90
CA SER A 67 -6.86 7.90 2.81
C SER A 67 -6.52 8.73 1.56
N ALA A 68 -5.22 8.94 1.29
CA ALA A 68 -4.76 9.60 0.08
C ALA A 68 -5.20 8.84 -1.19
N TYR A 69 -5.03 7.51 -1.22
CA TYR A 69 -5.51 6.69 -2.32
C TYR A 69 -7.03 6.81 -2.52
N ALA A 70 -7.82 6.72 -1.43
CA ALA A 70 -9.27 6.86 -1.51
C ALA A 70 -9.70 8.22 -2.06
N SER A 71 -9.02 9.30 -1.65
CA SER A 71 -9.27 10.65 -2.16
C SER A 71 -8.97 10.76 -3.66
N VAL A 72 -7.82 10.26 -4.10
CA VAL A 72 -7.42 10.29 -5.52
C VAL A 72 -8.36 9.44 -6.36
N ARG A 73 -8.69 8.23 -5.90
CA ARG A 73 -9.61 7.33 -6.58
C ARG A 73 -11.00 7.98 -6.73
N SER A 74 -11.55 8.54 -5.66
CA SER A 74 -12.84 9.21 -5.70
C SER A 74 -12.84 10.41 -6.65
N HIS A 75 -11.75 11.18 -6.70
CA HIS A 75 -11.63 12.28 -7.65
C HIS A 75 -11.59 11.79 -9.11
N LEU A 76 -10.75 10.81 -9.42
CA LEU A 76 -10.57 10.31 -10.78
C LEU A 76 -11.77 9.51 -11.29
N LEU A 77 -12.49 8.82 -10.40
CA LEU A 77 -13.66 8.01 -10.76
C LEU A 77 -14.98 8.75 -10.57
N ARG A 78 -14.97 10.04 -10.18
CA ARG A 78 -16.17 10.83 -9.92
C ARG A 78 -17.20 10.73 -11.05
N GLY A 79 -16.78 10.87 -12.30
CA GLY A 79 -17.72 10.80 -13.44
C GLY A 79 -18.29 9.42 -13.73
N LEU A 80 -17.65 8.35 -13.22
CA LEU A 80 -18.17 6.98 -13.32
C LEU A 80 -19.07 6.65 -12.11
N GLU A 81 -18.73 7.16 -10.92
CA GLU A 81 -19.45 6.89 -9.67
C GLU A 81 -20.67 7.81 -9.50
N HIS A 82 -20.60 9.03 -10.03
CA HIS A 82 -21.63 10.07 -10.01
C HIS A 82 -21.82 10.66 -11.41
N PRO A 83 -22.32 9.87 -12.38
CA PRO A 83 -22.51 10.34 -13.75
C PRO A 83 -23.43 11.57 -13.81
N GLU A 84 -24.41 11.70 -12.93
CA GLU A 84 -25.30 12.85 -12.81
C GLU A 84 -24.59 14.17 -12.47
N GLU A 85 -23.48 14.13 -11.72
CA GLU A 85 -22.69 15.33 -11.39
C GLU A 85 -21.88 15.83 -12.59
N VAL A 86 -21.57 14.95 -13.54
CA VAL A 86 -20.84 15.27 -14.77
C VAL A 86 -21.80 15.56 -15.94
N LEU A 87 -22.91 14.83 -16.01
CA LEU A 87 -23.99 14.98 -17.00
C LEU A 87 -24.95 16.13 -16.67
N GLY A 88 -24.85 16.76 -15.49
CA GLY A 88 -25.53 18.02 -15.18
C GLY A 88 -25.18 19.18 -16.12
N SER A 89 -24.10 19.03 -16.90
CA SER A 89 -23.92 19.73 -18.17
C SER A 89 -24.59 18.92 -19.28
N ASN A 90 -25.88 19.17 -19.54
CA ASN A 90 -26.61 18.69 -20.74
C ASN A 90 -26.06 19.30 -22.06
N LEU A 91 -24.79 19.71 -22.10
CA LEU A 91 -24.09 19.89 -23.37
C LEU A 91 -23.49 18.54 -23.74
N ASP A 92 -24.07 17.92 -24.75
CA ASP A 92 -23.36 16.92 -25.51
C ASP A 92 -22.07 17.59 -26.03
N PRO A 93 -20.86 17.11 -25.66
CA PRO A 93 -19.62 17.70 -26.17
C PRO A 93 -19.46 17.53 -27.69
N LEU A 94 -20.37 16.80 -28.35
CA LEU A 94 -20.52 16.65 -29.79
C LEU A 94 -21.76 17.34 -30.37
N SER A 95 -22.58 18.04 -29.58
CA SER A 95 -23.66 18.85 -30.15
C SER A 95 -23.06 20.09 -30.82
N GLU A 96 -23.05 20.08 -32.16
CA GLU A 96 -22.70 21.21 -33.01
C GLU A 96 -23.74 22.34 -32.93
N ASP A 97 -24.01 22.91 -31.74
CA ASP A 97 -24.72 24.20 -31.67
C ASP A 97 -23.68 25.31 -31.88
N THR A 98 -23.28 25.43 -33.14
CA THR A 98 -22.62 26.60 -33.71
C THR A 98 -23.71 27.51 -34.25
N GLU A 99 -24.08 28.56 -33.50
CA GLU A 99 -24.66 29.77 -34.12
C GLU A 99 -23.57 30.67 -34.69
#